data_AF-A0A1J5LYH5-F1
#
_entry.id   AF-A0A1J5LYH5-F1
#
_cell.length_a   1.000
_cell.length_b   1.000
_cell.length_c   1.000
_cell.angle_alpha   90.00
_cell.angle_beta   90.00
_cell.angle_gamma   90.00
#
_symmetry.space_group_name_H-M   'P 1'
#
loop_
_entity.id
_entity.type
_entity.pdbx_description
1 polymer ?
#
loop_
_entity_poly.entity_id
_entity_poly.type
_entity_poly.pdbx_seq_one_letter_code
_entity_poly.pdbx_strand_id
1 'polypeptide(L)'
;MKNLSLATIAACLLGLTVSDASAFTSRDGSRVNPVSDAVFEVIPKTGGSGRNYWCAAGDYAQRALKTSWEARLYIARSRGASETTNRRSAVQFTLQPVLTGSSEQASTAGVNNLMRGDTMRVRDAFNLCHQLPVGF
;
A
#
# COMPACT_ATOMS: atom_id res chain seq x y z
N MET A 1 -31.54 -58.03 -4.55
CA MET A 1 -30.74 -57.38 -3.50
C MET A 1 -29.91 -56.31 -4.18
N LYS A 2 -30.16 -55.04 -3.85
CA LYS A 2 -29.62 -53.85 -4.53
C LYS A 2 -28.39 -53.38 -3.75
N ASN A 3 -27.20 -53.55 -4.30
CA ASN A 3 -25.93 -53.09 -3.73
C ASN A 3 -25.56 -51.75 -4.35
N LEU A 4 -25.65 -50.71 -3.50
CA LEU A 4 -25.18 -49.35 -3.72
C LEU A 4 -23.71 -49.36 -4.16
N SER A 5 -23.39 -48.69 -5.27
CA SER A 5 -22.01 -48.34 -5.63
C SER A 5 -21.76 -46.86 -5.31
N LEU A 6 -20.69 -46.64 -4.53
CA LEU A 6 -20.32 -45.37 -3.91
C LEU A 6 -19.92 -44.31 -4.93
N ALA A 7 -20.46 -43.10 -4.78
CA ALA A 7 -19.97 -41.90 -5.43
C ALA A 7 -18.67 -41.43 -4.75
N THR A 8 -17.57 -41.36 -5.50
CA THR A 8 -16.31 -40.76 -5.05
C THR A 8 -16.33 -39.28 -5.39
N ILE A 9 -16.56 -38.40 -4.41
CA ILE A 9 -16.43 -36.94 -4.57
C ILE A 9 -14.95 -36.59 -4.33
N ALA A 10 -14.22 -36.32 -5.40
CA ALA A 10 -12.88 -35.75 -5.34
C ALA A 10 -12.99 -34.25 -5.01
N ALA A 11 -12.83 -33.90 -3.74
CA ALA A 11 -12.72 -32.51 -3.30
C ALA A 11 -11.31 -31.99 -3.62
N CYS A 12 -11.16 -31.28 -4.74
CA CYS A 12 -9.99 -30.43 -4.99
C CYS A 12 -10.00 -29.25 -4.01
N LEU A 13 -9.37 -29.41 -2.85
CA LEU A 13 -8.97 -28.27 -2.02
C LEU A 13 -7.84 -27.53 -2.74
N LEU A 14 -8.22 -26.52 -3.54
CA LEU A 14 -7.31 -25.46 -3.96
C LEU A 14 -6.86 -24.72 -2.70
N GLY A 15 -5.65 -25.01 -2.25
CA GLY A 15 -5.01 -24.31 -1.15
C GLY A 15 -4.85 -22.84 -1.49
N LEU A 16 -5.70 -21.99 -0.91
CA LEU A 16 -5.46 -20.56 -0.80
C LEU A 16 -4.21 -20.39 0.06
N THR A 17 -3.06 -20.18 -0.56
CA THR A 17 -1.89 -19.69 0.14
C THR A 17 -2.23 -18.26 0.59
N VAL A 18 -2.63 -18.13 1.86
CA VAL A 18 -2.65 -16.83 2.53
C VAL A 18 -1.19 -16.40 2.55
N SER A 19 -0.83 -15.49 1.65
CA SER A 19 0.45 -14.81 1.73
C SER A 19 0.45 -14.04 3.04
N ASP A 20 1.10 -14.59 4.07
CA ASP A 20 1.53 -13.87 5.26
C ASP A 20 2.46 -12.77 4.75
N ALA A 21 1.86 -11.66 4.35
CA ALA A 21 2.60 -10.58 3.77
C ALA A 21 3.32 -9.88 4.91
N SER A 22 4.53 -10.36 5.14
CA SER A 22 5.47 -9.83 6.11
C SER A 22 5.56 -8.33 5.92
N ALA A 23 5.09 -7.60 6.93
CA ALA A 23 5.07 -6.16 6.91
C ALA A 23 6.50 -5.61 6.71
N PHE A 24 6.68 -4.72 5.74
CA PHE A 24 7.96 -4.14 5.34
C PHE A 24 8.31 -2.94 6.24
N THR A 25 9.59 -2.80 6.61
CA THR A 25 10.07 -1.60 7.32
C THR A 25 10.81 -0.71 6.33
N SER A 26 10.28 0.47 6.12
CA SER A 26 10.91 1.50 5.28
C SER A 26 12.12 2.15 5.97
N ARG A 27 12.94 2.86 5.20
CA ARG A 27 14.16 3.52 5.69
C ARG A 27 13.90 4.55 6.78
N ASP A 28 12.73 5.20 6.78
CA ASP A 28 12.34 6.16 7.82
C ASP A 28 11.72 5.48 9.07
N GLY A 29 11.66 4.14 9.07
CA GLY A 29 11.11 3.33 10.15
C GLY A 29 9.60 3.15 10.11
N SER A 30 8.90 3.68 9.09
CA SER A 30 7.48 3.41 8.89
C SER A 30 7.25 1.96 8.48
N ARG A 31 6.12 1.39 8.92
CA ARG A 31 5.67 0.05 8.54
C ARG A 31 4.80 0.13 7.29
N VAL A 32 4.96 -0.84 6.39
CA VAL A 32 4.15 -0.97 5.19
C VAL A 32 3.56 -2.36 5.14
N ASN A 33 2.23 -2.43 5.17
CA ASN A 33 1.48 -3.67 5.28
C ASN A 33 0.52 -3.73 4.10
N PRO A 34 0.41 -4.85 3.37
CA PRO A 34 -0.65 -4.96 2.38
C PRO A 34 -2.00 -5.10 3.05
N VAL A 35 -2.98 -4.44 2.44
CA VAL A 35 -4.40 -4.52 2.78
C VAL A 35 -5.12 -5.49 1.84
N SER A 36 -4.65 -5.56 0.59
CA SER A 36 -5.06 -6.53 -0.43
C SER A 36 -3.93 -6.72 -1.47
N ASP A 37 -4.19 -7.50 -2.52
CA ASP A 37 -3.22 -7.73 -3.62
C ASP A 37 -2.81 -6.43 -4.36
N ALA A 38 -3.67 -5.40 -4.34
CA ALA A 38 -3.45 -4.15 -5.07
C ALA A 38 -3.28 -2.91 -4.16
N VAL A 39 -3.51 -3.06 -2.85
CA VAL A 39 -3.51 -1.94 -1.90
C VAL A 39 -2.60 -2.27 -0.73
N PHE A 40 -1.75 -1.33 -0.36
CA PHE A 40 -0.96 -1.41 0.86
C PHE A 40 -1.13 -0.14 1.68
N GLU A 41 -1.00 -0.23 2.99
CA GLU A 41 -1.01 0.92 3.87
C GLU A 41 0.35 1.21 4.46
N VAL A 42 0.66 2.51 4.56
CA VAL A 42 1.85 3.03 5.23
C VAL A 42 1.44 3.53 6.60
N ILE A 43 2.17 3.10 7.62
CA ILE A 43 1.91 3.38 9.03
C ILE A 43 3.21 3.97 9.64
N PRO A 44 3.27 5.30 9.84
CA PRO A 44 4.47 5.94 10.37
C PRO A 44 4.69 5.62 11.84
N LYS A 45 5.94 5.69 12.28
CA LYS A 45 6.32 5.45 13.68
C LYS A 45 5.67 6.44 14.64
N THR A 46 5.60 7.73 14.26
CA THR A 46 5.10 8.84 15.08
C THR A 46 4.38 9.87 14.20
N GLY A 47 3.06 10.04 14.35
CA GLY A 47 2.27 11.16 13.78
C GLY A 47 2.71 11.69 12.41
N GLY A 48 3.05 10.80 11.46
CA GLY A 48 3.92 11.13 10.33
C GLY A 48 3.41 12.28 9.46
N SER A 49 4.36 13.08 8.96
CA SER A 49 4.08 14.08 7.94
C SER A 49 3.79 13.42 6.59
N GLY A 50 3.25 14.17 5.62
CA GLY A 50 3.06 13.66 4.27
C GLY A 50 4.34 13.10 3.65
N ARG A 51 5.49 13.69 3.99
CA ARG A 51 6.81 13.21 3.58
C ARG A 51 7.06 11.77 4.01
N ASN A 52 6.71 11.41 5.25
CA ASN A 52 6.90 10.06 5.78
C ASN A 52 6.05 9.04 5.00
N TYR A 53 4.80 9.40 4.73
CA TYR A 53 3.88 8.54 3.97
C TYR A 53 4.40 8.27 2.56
N TRP A 54 4.77 9.33 1.83
CA TRP A 54 5.28 9.18 0.47
C TRP A 54 6.67 8.51 0.42
N CYS A 55 7.58 8.85 1.33
CA CYS A 55 8.89 8.18 1.44
C CYS A 55 8.71 6.67 1.59
N ALA A 56 7.96 6.24 2.61
CA ALA A 56 7.80 4.81 2.87
C ALA A 56 7.06 4.08 1.74
N ALA A 57 6.09 4.74 1.09
CA ALA A 57 5.42 4.19 -0.10
C ALA A 57 6.40 4.02 -1.28
N GLY A 58 7.22 5.04 -1.58
CA GLY A 58 8.24 4.97 -2.63
C GLY A 58 9.31 3.93 -2.34
N ASP A 59 9.78 3.85 -1.10
CA ASP A 59 10.74 2.86 -0.63
C ASP A 59 10.20 1.44 -0.76
N TYR A 60 8.96 1.20 -0.35
CA TYR A 60 8.30 -0.10 -0.53
C TYR A 60 8.14 -0.47 -2.00
N ALA A 61 7.64 0.46 -2.83
CA ALA A 61 7.45 0.23 -4.25
C ALA A 61 8.77 -0.13 -4.95
N GLN A 62 9.88 0.50 -4.59
CA GLN A 62 11.18 0.21 -5.18
C GLN A 62 11.83 -1.05 -4.60
N ARG A 63 11.93 -1.15 -3.28
CA ARG A 63 12.76 -2.18 -2.64
C ARG A 63 12.04 -3.51 -2.50
N ALA A 64 10.74 -3.51 -2.24
CA ALA A 64 9.94 -4.71 -2.09
C ALA A 64 9.25 -5.11 -3.41
N LEU A 65 8.54 -4.16 -4.05
CA LEU A 65 7.76 -4.47 -5.27
C LEU A 65 8.58 -4.43 -6.56
N LYS A 66 9.80 -3.88 -6.54
CA LYS A 66 10.68 -3.71 -7.72
C LYS A 66 10.00 -2.93 -8.86
N THR A 67 9.10 -2.01 -8.51
CA THR A 67 8.35 -1.20 -9.46
C THR A 67 9.26 -0.22 -10.20
N SER A 68 8.96 0.07 -11.46
CA SER A 68 9.65 1.11 -12.24
C SER A 68 9.65 2.47 -11.52
N TRP A 69 10.76 3.19 -11.61
CA TRP A 69 10.92 4.57 -11.11
C TRP A 69 9.91 5.55 -11.70
N GLU A 70 9.46 5.29 -12.94
CA GLU A 70 8.51 6.12 -13.69
C GLU A 70 7.06 5.73 -13.45
N ALA A 71 6.80 4.61 -12.75
CA ALA A 71 5.45 4.26 -12.34
C ALA A 71 4.90 5.30 -11.36
N ARG A 72 3.57 5.35 -11.25
CA ARG A 72 2.87 6.26 -10.34
C ARG A 72 2.30 5.51 -9.15
N LEU A 73 2.56 6.07 -7.98
CA LEU A 73 1.83 5.76 -6.76
C LEU A 73 0.61 6.66 -6.69
N TYR A 74 -0.48 6.12 -6.15
CA TYR A 74 -1.73 6.81 -5.93
C TYR A 74 -2.20 6.57 -4.51
N ILE A 75 -2.79 7.58 -3.88
CA ILE A 75 -3.49 7.39 -2.61
C ILE A 75 -4.84 6.73 -2.88
N ALA A 76 -4.96 5.46 -2.49
CA ALA A 76 -6.18 4.69 -2.53
C ALA A 76 -7.13 5.09 -1.41
N ARG A 77 -6.63 5.49 -0.24
CA ARG A 77 -7.47 6.03 0.86
C ARG A 77 -6.70 7.10 1.61
N SER A 78 -7.35 8.25 1.81
CA SER A 78 -6.83 9.35 2.62
C SER A 78 -6.47 8.89 4.05
N ARG A 79 -5.69 9.71 4.76
CA ARG A 79 -5.24 9.40 6.12
C ARG A 79 -6.41 9.03 7.05
N GLY A 80 -6.31 7.87 7.70
CA GLY A 80 -7.31 7.35 8.63
C GLY A 80 -6.76 6.26 9.55
N ALA A 81 -7.64 5.54 10.25
CA ALA A 81 -7.23 4.40 11.08
C ALA A 81 -6.67 3.26 10.22
N SER A 82 -5.59 2.62 10.68
CA SER A 82 -4.98 1.45 10.05
C SER A 82 -5.96 0.28 10.03
N GLU A 83 -5.99 -0.46 8.93
CA GLU A 83 -6.82 -1.67 8.79
C GLU A 83 -6.06 -2.94 9.22
N THR A 84 -4.73 -2.89 9.20
CA THR A 84 -3.87 -4.03 9.54
C THR A 84 -3.29 -3.93 10.95
N THR A 85 -3.48 -2.80 11.65
CA THR A 85 -2.99 -2.57 13.02
C THR A 85 -3.94 -1.68 13.82
N ASN A 86 -3.72 -1.54 15.12
CA ASN A 86 -4.48 -0.63 16.00
C ASN A 86 -3.98 0.84 15.96
N ARG A 87 -3.26 1.25 14.91
CA ARG A 87 -2.73 2.62 14.79
C ARG A 87 -3.78 3.57 14.24
N ARG A 88 -3.88 4.76 14.84
CA ARG A 88 -4.85 5.79 14.47
C ARG A 88 -4.57 6.51 13.14
N SER A 89 -3.41 6.27 12.52
CA SER A 89 -2.96 7.02 11.34
C SER A 89 -2.24 6.12 10.35
N ALA A 90 -2.85 5.91 9.21
CA ALA A 90 -2.34 5.18 8.05
C ALA A 90 -2.87 5.84 6.76
N VAL A 91 -2.12 5.70 5.67
CA VAL A 91 -2.56 6.08 4.33
C VAL A 91 -2.43 4.86 3.44
N GLN A 92 -3.45 4.57 2.64
CA GLN A 92 -3.40 3.46 1.70
C GLN A 92 -2.96 3.95 0.32
N PHE A 93 -2.06 3.21 -0.29
CA PHE A 93 -1.50 3.44 -1.60
C PHE A 93 -1.78 2.28 -2.53
N THR A 94 -1.74 2.59 -3.81
CA THR A 94 -1.82 1.61 -4.90
C THR A 94 -0.97 2.07 -6.08
N LEU A 95 -0.63 1.12 -6.96
CA LEU A 95 -0.06 1.39 -8.29
C LEU A 95 -1.15 1.39 -9.38
N GLN A 96 -2.39 1.09 -9.02
CA GLN A 96 -3.52 0.98 -9.96
C GLN A 96 -4.39 2.24 -9.92
N PRO A 97 -4.44 3.06 -10.99
CA PRO A 97 -5.23 4.29 -11.00
C PRO A 97 -6.74 4.05 -10.89
N VAL A 98 -7.25 2.88 -11.31
CA VAL A 98 -8.69 2.57 -11.28
C VAL A 98 -9.27 2.59 -9.86
N LEU A 99 -8.46 2.26 -8.85
CA LEU A 99 -8.90 2.15 -7.46
C LEU A 99 -9.10 3.52 -6.79
N THR A 100 -8.78 4.63 -7.46
CA THR A 100 -8.98 5.99 -6.92
C THR A 100 -10.27 6.66 -7.39
N GLY A 101 -11.03 6.05 -8.30
CA GLY A 101 -12.40 6.46 -8.62
C GLY A 101 -12.57 7.70 -9.51
N SER A 102 -11.50 8.39 -9.93
CA SER A 102 -11.58 9.50 -10.91
C SER A 102 -10.23 9.74 -11.60
N SER A 103 -10.23 9.66 -12.93
CA SER A 103 -9.05 9.89 -13.79
C SER A 103 -8.68 11.37 -13.96
N GLU A 104 -9.50 12.30 -13.44
CA GLU A 104 -9.40 13.75 -13.76
C GLU A 104 -8.82 14.62 -12.63
N GLN A 105 -8.66 14.09 -11.40
CA GLN A 105 -8.11 14.84 -10.26
C GLN A 105 -6.86 14.18 -9.67
N ALA A 106 -6.05 13.52 -10.51
CA ALA A 106 -4.69 13.16 -10.15
C ALA A 106 -3.84 14.44 -10.08
N SER A 107 -4.07 15.26 -9.06
CA SER A 107 -3.30 16.47 -8.82
C SER A 107 -1.96 16.07 -8.23
N THR A 108 -0.87 16.68 -8.71
CA THR A 108 0.38 16.71 -7.96
C THR A 108 0.14 17.61 -6.74
N ALA A 109 -0.59 17.09 -5.76
CA ALA A 109 -0.92 17.83 -4.57
C ALA A 109 0.35 18.07 -3.74
N GLY A 110 0.33 19.12 -2.91
CA GLY A 110 1.38 19.32 -1.93
C GLY A 110 1.56 18.05 -1.08
N VAL A 111 2.81 17.70 -0.77
CA VAL A 111 3.20 16.45 -0.08
C VAL A 111 2.31 16.12 1.13
N ASN A 112 1.76 17.13 1.81
CA ASN A 112 0.92 17.00 3.01
C ASN A 112 -0.60 16.88 2.76
N ASN A 113 -1.10 17.02 1.54
CA ASN A 113 -2.54 17.03 1.25
C ASN A 113 -3.18 15.63 1.43
N LEU A 114 -2.43 14.57 1.09
CA LEU A 114 -2.75 13.15 1.33
C LEU A 114 -4.21 12.75 1.02
N MET A 115 -4.79 13.27 -0.06
CA MET A 115 -6.16 13.00 -0.48
C MET A 115 -6.22 11.77 -1.40
N ARG A 116 -7.32 11.01 -1.36
CA ARG A 116 -7.60 9.95 -2.33
C ARG A 116 -7.48 10.50 -3.76
N GLY A 117 -6.69 9.83 -4.60
CA GLY A 117 -6.39 10.26 -5.97
C GLY A 117 -5.09 11.04 -6.13
N ASP A 118 -4.53 11.61 -5.06
CA ASP A 118 -3.21 12.25 -5.11
C ASP A 118 -2.17 11.25 -5.61
N THR A 119 -1.27 11.72 -6.48
CA THR A 119 -0.28 10.86 -7.15
C THR A 119 1.12 11.44 -7.09
N MET A 120 2.10 10.53 -7.07
CA MET A 120 3.52 10.86 -7.17
C MET A 120 4.24 9.77 -7.95
N ARG A 121 5.26 10.11 -8.74
CA ARG A 121 6.12 9.08 -9.33
C ARG A 121 6.87 8.36 -8.22
N VAL A 122 7.13 7.07 -8.41
CA VAL A 122 7.86 6.27 -7.42
C VAL A 122 9.22 6.91 -7.11
N ARG A 123 9.93 7.45 -8.12
CA ARG A 123 11.19 8.18 -7.93
C ARG A 123 11.06 9.41 -7.03
N ASP A 124 10.02 10.21 -7.23
CA ASP A 124 9.85 11.47 -6.49
C ASP A 124 9.48 11.15 -5.04
N ALA A 125 8.61 10.15 -4.84
CA ALA A 125 8.25 9.64 -3.52
C ALA A 125 9.45 9.06 -2.77
N PHE A 126 10.29 8.27 -3.44
CA PHE A 126 11.51 7.71 -2.85
C PHE A 126 12.51 8.80 -2.47
N ASN A 127 12.67 9.85 -3.30
CA ASN A 127 13.57 10.96 -3.02
C ASN A 127 13.20 11.72 -1.73
N LEU A 128 11.93 11.71 -1.33
CA LEU A 128 11.49 12.29 -0.05
C LEU A 128 12.11 11.61 1.17
N CYS A 129 12.63 10.38 1.04
CA CYS A 129 13.36 9.70 2.11
C CYS A 129 14.71 10.36 2.44
N HIS A 130 15.26 11.13 1.51
CA HIS A 130 16.54 11.82 1.67
C HIS A 130 16.39 13.28 2.12
N GLN A 131 15.16 13.78 2.15
CA GLN A 131 14.88 15.14 2.60
C GLN A 131 14.84 15.17 4.13
N LEU A 132 15.68 16.02 4.72
CA LEU A 132 15.61 16.33 6.14
C LEU A 132 14.22 16.94 6.44
N PRO A 133 13.66 16.70 7.64
CA PRO A 133 12.52 17.48 8.09
C PRO A 133 12.88 18.96 7.99
N VAL A 134 12.08 19.75 7.28
CA VAL A 134 12.17 21.20 7.42
C VAL A 134 11.86 21.51 8.88
N GLY A 135 12.88 21.92 9.63
CA GLY A 135 12.71 22.41 10.99
C GLY A 135 11.82 23.65 10.93
N PHE A 136 10.84 23.73 11.81
CA PHE A 136 10.12 24.97 12.10
C PHE A 136 10.82 25.67 13.26
#